data_AF-A0A964ULL4-F1
#
_entry.id   AF-A0A964ULL4-F1
#
_cell.length_a   1.000
_cell.length_b   1.000
_cell.length_c   1.000
_cell.angle_alpha   90.00
_cell.angle_beta   90.00
_cell.angle_gamma   90.00
#
_symmetry.space_group_name_H-M   'P 1'
#
loop_
_entity.id
_entity.type
_entity.pdbx_description
1 polymer ?
#
loop_
_entity_poly.entity_id
_entity_poly.type
_entity_poly.pdbx_seq_one_letter_code
_entity_poly.pdbx_strand_id
1 'polypeptide(L)'
;MAAATSEPAHPAAVWSHRTIAEEVTRTAFASISASQVGRILAGLDRKAHRVHWLTRRDTPGFWDRVADVCGLYRDPPPGSVVLSIGEKTAIAARSRRHPGSPARAGEPARQEFEYRRHDTASLVAALNVRTGEVLTETTTRNDAATFTGFLDQLDVSIAAGQDVHAALACASTSGAPGLNHSTGPPGTPIQQKPAAPGRLRAARGRGALNARRQEKGASGLQV
;
A
#
# COMPACT_ATOMS: atom_id res chain seq x y z
N MET A 1 7.80 -31.37 -19.64
CA MET A 1 8.57 -30.43 -18.78
C MET A 1 8.57 -29.01 -19.36
N ALA A 2 8.93 -28.80 -20.63
CA ALA A 2 8.90 -27.48 -21.28
C ALA A 2 7.50 -26.83 -21.30
N ALA A 3 6.43 -27.61 -21.49
CA ALA A 3 5.06 -27.11 -21.56
C ALA A 3 4.64 -26.33 -20.29
N ALA A 4 4.92 -26.83 -19.08
CA ALA A 4 4.45 -26.20 -17.84
C ALA A 4 5.17 -24.88 -17.48
N THR A 5 6.21 -24.50 -18.23
CA THR A 5 6.98 -23.25 -18.05
C THR A 5 6.85 -22.28 -19.22
N SER A 6 6.11 -22.66 -20.26
CA SER A 6 5.77 -21.77 -21.37
C SER A 6 4.39 -21.14 -21.16
N GLU A 7 4.02 -20.20 -22.01
CA GLU A 7 2.65 -19.70 -22.06
C GLU A 7 1.71 -20.81 -22.57
N PRO A 8 0.56 -21.06 -21.93
CA PRO A 8 -0.45 -21.97 -22.44
C PRO A 8 -1.07 -21.47 -23.75
N ALA A 9 -1.46 -22.39 -24.62
CA ALA A 9 -2.17 -22.04 -25.85
C ALA A 9 -3.53 -21.39 -25.53
N HIS A 10 -3.88 -20.34 -26.27
CA HIS A 10 -5.17 -19.67 -26.15
C HIS A 10 -6.33 -20.67 -26.40
N PRO A 11 -7.42 -20.67 -25.59
CA PRO A 11 -7.82 -19.64 -24.60
C PRO A 11 -7.40 -19.91 -23.15
N ALA A 12 -6.53 -20.89 -22.89
CA ALA A 12 -6.17 -21.20 -21.51
C ALA A 12 -5.34 -20.06 -20.90
N ALA A 13 -5.79 -19.50 -19.78
CA ALA A 13 -5.07 -18.45 -19.05
C ALA A 13 -3.95 -19.02 -18.15
N VAL A 14 -4.05 -20.29 -17.77
CA VAL A 14 -3.08 -20.99 -16.92
C VAL A 14 -2.99 -22.47 -17.33
N TRP A 15 -1.85 -23.10 -17.05
CA TRP A 15 -1.71 -24.54 -17.22
C TRP A 15 -2.48 -25.31 -16.15
N SER A 16 -3.36 -26.21 -16.60
CA SER A 16 -3.98 -27.24 -15.78
C SER A 16 -3.28 -28.58 -16.03
N HIS A 17 -3.41 -29.55 -15.13
CA HIS A 17 -2.86 -30.89 -15.36
C HIS A 17 -3.39 -31.52 -16.67
N ARG A 18 -4.64 -31.23 -17.02
CA ARG A 18 -5.28 -31.70 -18.25
C ARG A 18 -4.67 -31.06 -19.49
N THR A 19 -4.55 -29.74 -19.50
CA THR A 19 -4.00 -29.03 -20.66
C THR A 19 -2.52 -29.34 -20.86
N ILE A 20 -1.75 -29.55 -19.79
CA ILE A 20 -0.37 -30.06 -19.88
C ILE A 20 -0.35 -31.47 -20.48
N ALA A 21 -1.26 -32.37 -20.09
CA ALA A 21 -1.33 -33.72 -20.63
C ALA A 21 -1.66 -33.73 -22.13
N GLU A 22 -2.63 -32.91 -22.55
CA GLU A 22 -3.01 -32.71 -23.96
C GLU A 22 -1.82 -32.16 -24.76
N GLU A 23 -1.12 -31.16 -24.22
CA GLU A 23 0.05 -30.56 -24.86
C GLU A 23 1.23 -31.51 -24.98
N VAL A 24 1.51 -32.31 -23.95
CA VAL A 24 2.57 -33.33 -24.00
C VAL A 24 2.21 -34.42 -25.01
N THR A 25 0.96 -34.83 -25.08
CA THR A 25 0.50 -35.81 -26.09
C THR A 25 0.64 -35.25 -27.52
N ARG A 26 0.46 -33.94 -27.69
CA ARG A 26 0.61 -33.24 -28.98
C ARG A 26 2.07 -33.11 -29.41
N THR A 27 2.99 -32.92 -28.47
CA THR A 27 4.39 -32.55 -28.74
C THR A 27 5.40 -33.67 -28.53
N ALA A 28 5.00 -34.77 -27.88
CA ALA A 28 5.82 -35.94 -27.65
C ALA A 28 5.08 -37.21 -28.09
N PHE A 29 5.83 -38.25 -28.46
CA PHE A 29 5.30 -39.56 -28.86
C PHE A 29 4.74 -40.40 -27.70
N ALA A 30 4.39 -39.78 -26.58
CA ALA A 30 3.93 -40.46 -25.37
C ALA A 30 2.70 -39.76 -24.80
N SER A 31 1.61 -40.50 -24.66
CA SER A 31 0.41 -40.04 -23.95
C SER A 31 0.61 -40.16 -22.45
N ILE A 32 0.18 -39.13 -21.71
CA ILE A 32 0.22 -39.11 -20.25
C ILE A 32 -1.12 -38.64 -19.71
N SER A 33 -1.57 -39.19 -18.58
CA SER A 33 -2.81 -38.76 -17.95
C SER A 33 -2.60 -37.49 -17.12
N ALA A 34 -3.67 -36.71 -16.89
CA ALA A 34 -3.64 -35.56 -15.99
C ALA A 34 -3.18 -35.93 -14.57
N SER A 35 -3.55 -37.10 -14.06
CA SER A 35 -3.08 -37.61 -12.76
C SER A 35 -1.58 -37.89 -12.76
N GLN A 36 -1.03 -38.39 -13.86
CA GLN A 36 0.41 -38.59 -14.03
C GLN A 36 1.16 -37.26 -14.07
N VAL A 37 0.63 -36.26 -14.79
CA VAL A 37 1.14 -34.89 -14.75
C VAL A 37 1.17 -34.35 -13.32
N GLY A 38 0.08 -34.50 -12.57
CA GLY A 38 -0.01 -34.06 -11.18
C GLY A 38 1.07 -34.70 -10.28
N ARG A 39 1.29 -36.02 -10.40
CA ARG A 39 2.35 -36.72 -9.66
C ARG A 39 3.75 -36.22 -10.03
N ILE A 40 4.02 -36.02 -11.32
CA ILE A 40 5.31 -35.50 -11.80
C ILE A 40 5.55 -34.08 -11.27
N LEU A 41 4.56 -33.19 -11.36
CA LEU A 41 4.67 -31.82 -10.88
C LEU A 41 4.86 -31.77 -9.35
N ALA A 42 4.15 -32.61 -8.60
CA ALA A 42 4.31 -32.73 -7.16
C ALA A 42 5.72 -33.20 -6.76
N GLY A 43 6.26 -34.20 -7.47
CA GLY A 43 7.64 -34.67 -7.25
C GLY A 43 8.72 -33.62 -7.55
N LEU A 44 8.38 -32.57 -8.30
CA LEU A 44 9.27 -31.46 -8.65
C LEU A 44 9.02 -30.20 -7.80
N ASP A 45 8.09 -30.25 -6.85
CA ASP A 45 7.52 -29.09 -6.13
C ASP A 45 7.15 -27.91 -7.07
N ARG A 46 6.67 -28.24 -8.27
CA ARG A 46 6.24 -27.24 -9.26
C ARG A 46 4.74 -27.10 -9.26
N LYS A 47 4.28 -25.86 -9.08
CA LYS A 47 2.86 -25.51 -9.05
C LYS A 47 2.55 -24.55 -10.19
N ALA A 48 2.37 -25.09 -11.39
CA ALA A 48 2.18 -24.32 -12.64
C ALA A 48 0.94 -23.39 -12.63
N HIS A 49 0.01 -23.62 -11.71
CA HIS A 49 -1.16 -22.76 -11.49
C HIS A 49 -0.90 -21.59 -10.53
N ARG A 50 0.25 -21.56 -9.84
CA ARG A 50 0.60 -20.47 -8.92
C ARG A 50 1.22 -19.33 -9.69
N VAL A 51 0.59 -18.17 -9.57
CA VAL A 51 1.11 -16.89 -10.05
C VAL A 51 1.65 -16.13 -8.84
N HIS A 52 2.88 -15.62 -8.96
CA HIS A 52 3.48 -14.74 -7.96
C HIS A 52 3.64 -13.35 -8.57
N TRP A 53 3.40 -12.32 -7.76
CA TRP A 53 3.66 -10.95 -8.17
C TRP A 53 5.16 -10.75 -8.34
N LEU A 54 5.57 -10.18 -9.49
CA LEU A 54 6.98 -9.95 -9.84
C LEU A 54 7.65 -8.91 -8.92
N THR A 55 6.88 -8.16 -8.13
CA THR A 55 7.34 -7.04 -7.29
C THR A 55 8.07 -7.47 -6.02
N ARG A 56 8.85 -8.55 -6.04
CA ARG A 56 9.76 -8.88 -4.94
C ARG A 56 11.07 -8.12 -5.13
N ARG A 57 11.15 -6.92 -4.56
CA ARG A 57 12.42 -6.16 -4.48
C ARG A 57 13.23 -6.68 -3.30
N ASP A 58 13.92 -7.81 -3.47
CA ASP A 58 14.96 -8.28 -2.54
C ASP A 58 16.24 -7.47 -2.77
N THR A 59 16.14 -6.15 -2.59
CA THR A 59 17.28 -5.24 -2.65
C THR A 59 18.08 -5.35 -1.36
N PRO A 60 19.41 -5.15 -1.37
CA PRO A 60 20.19 -5.04 -0.14
C PRO A 60 19.52 -4.07 0.85
N GLY A 61 19.29 -4.51 2.09
CA GLY A 61 18.61 -3.73 3.14
C GLY A 61 17.08 -3.68 3.07
N PHE A 62 16.42 -4.52 2.26
CA PHE A 62 14.96 -4.66 2.33
C PHE A 62 14.51 -5.15 3.71
N TRP A 63 15.09 -6.26 4.19
CA TRP A 63 14.72 -6.86 5.47
C TRP A 63 15.06 -5.99 6.67
N ASP A 64 16.15 -5.24 6.60
CA ASP A 64 16.51 -4.27 7.65
C ASP A 64 15.44 -3.18 7.77
N ARG A 65 14.99 -2.60 6.65
CA ARG A 65 13.90 -1.62 6.64
C ARG A 65 12.57 -2.19 7.12
N VAL A 66 12.28 -3.45 6.79
CA VAL A 66 11.11 -4.16 7.33
C VAL A 66 11.23 -4.27 8.84
N ALA A 67 12.39 -4.68 9.35
CA ALA A 67 12.64 -4.80 10.78
C ALA A 67 12.49 -3.44 11.50
N ASP A 68 12.98 -2.34 10.90
CA ASP A 68 12.84 -0.99 11.45
C ASP A 68 11.37 -0.56 11.57
N VAL A 69 10.57 -0.74 10.51
CA VAL A 69 9.14 -0.39 10.52
C VAL A 69 8.35 -1.27 11.50
N CYS A 70 8.60 -2.58 11.48
CA CYS A 70 7.98 -3.49 12.44
C CYS A 70 8.38 -3.18 13.88
N GLY A 71 9.63 -2.79 14.11
CA GLY A 71 10.14 -2.33 15.40
C GLY A 71 9.40 -1.09 15.88
N LEU A 72 9.29 -0.07 15.02
CA LEU A 72 8.53 1.15 15.30
C LEU A 72 7.05 0.87 15.63
N TYR A 73 6.42 -0.07 14.93
CA TYR A 73 5.01 -0.41 15.19
C TYR A 73 4.82 -1.15 16.51
N ARG A 74 5.79 -2.00 16.88
CA ARG A 74 5.74 -2.81 18.09
C ARG A 74 6.10 -2.02 19.34
N ASP A 75 7.14 -1.20 19.26
CA ASP A 75 7.70 -0.45 20.39
C ASP A 75 7.97 1.01 19.97
N PRO A 76 6.92 1.82 19.84
CA PRO A 76 7.08 3.21 19.42
C PRO A 76 7.66 4.08 20.54
N PRO A 77 8.46 5.10 20.22
CA PRO A 77 9.04 6.00 21.22
C PRO A 77 7.98 6.61 22.17
N PRO A 78 8.31 6.84 23.45
CA PRO A 78 7.41 7.51 24.39
C PRO A 78 7.01 8.89 23.89
N GLY A 79 5.75 9.28 24.12
CA GLY A 79 5.23 10.58 23.68
C GLY A 79 5.04 10.73 22.17
N SER A 80 5.13 9.63 21.40
CA SER A 80 4.99 9.68 19.95
C SER A 80 3.67 9.08 19.43
N VAL A 81 3.31 9.49 18.21
CA VAL A 81 2.24 8.91 17.39
C VAL A 81 2.86 8.23 16.19
N VAL A 82 2.43 7.01 15.92
CA VAL A 82 2.88 6.23 14.76
C VAL A 82 1.73 6.05 13.79
N LEU A 83 1.95 6.51 12.55
CA LEU A 83 0.97 6.47 11.48
C LEU A 83 1.41 5.53 10.36
N SER A 84 0.46 4.74 9.87
CA SER A 84 0.57 4.05 8.58
C SER A 84 -0.28 4.80 7.56
N ILE A 85 0.37 5.43 6.59
CA ILE A 85 -0.31 6.27 5.59
C ILE A 85 -0.25 5.58 4.24
N GLY A 86 -1.43 5.35 3.68
CA GLY A 86 -1.60 4.67 2.40
C GLY A 86 -2.57 5.41 1.50
N GLU A 87 -2.42 5.15 0.21
CA GLU A 87 -3.33 5.63 -0.82
C GLU A 87 -3.94 4.45 -1.55
N LYS A 88 -5.26 4.47 -1.73
CA LYS A 88 -5.97 3.57 -2.61
C LYS A 88 -6.60 4.39 -3.73
N THR A 89 -5.98 4.34 -4.90
CA THR A 89 -6.48 4.98 -6.12
C THR A 89 -7.46 4.08 -6.87
N ALA A 90 -8.19 4.69 -7.81
CA ALA A 90 -9.04 3.99 -8.77
C ALA A 90 -10.04 3.01 -8.12
N ILE A 91 -10.55 3.35 -6.93
CA ILE A 91 -11.61 2.59 -6.25
C ILE A 91 -12.85 2.69 -7.12
N ALA A 92 -13.29 1.58 -7.69
CA ALA A 92 -14.48 1.57 -8.53
C ALA A 92 -15.72 1.86 -7.67
N ALA A 93 -16.37 3.01 -7.89
CA ALA A 93 -17.63 3.35 -7.24
C ALA A 93 -18.77 2.62 -7.95
N ARG A 94 -19.10 1.42 -7.48
CA ARG A 94 -20.13 0.56 -8.08
C ARG A 94 -21.32 0.42 -7.14
N SER A 95 -22.52 0.51 -7.71
CA SER A 95 -23.76 0.12 -7.03
C SER A 95 -24.49 -0.93 -7.86
N ARG A 96 -25.20 -1.84 -7.20
CA ARG A 96 -26.03 -2.83 -7.88
C ARG A 96 -27.19 -2.14 -8.59
N ARG A 97 -27.54 -2.59 -9.80
CA ARG A 97 -28.67 -2.01 -10.56
C ARG A 97 -30.00 -2.20 -9.84
N HIS A 98 -30.15 -3.35 -9.17
CA HIS A 98 -31.30 -3.73 -8.37
C HIS A 98 -30.83 -4.27 -7.01
N PRO A 99 -31.62 -4.10 -5.93
CA PRO A 99 -31.29 -4.69 -4.63
C PRO A 99 -31.32 -6.22 -4.70
N GLY A 100 -30.40 -6.86 -4.00
CA GLY A 100 -30.42 -8.31 -3.82
C GLY A 100 -31.53 -8.75 -2.86
N SER A 101 -31.75 -10.06 -2.74
CA SER A 101 -32.65 -10.64 -1.75
C SER A 101 -31.89 -11.52 -0.77
N PRO A 102 -32.16 -11.45 0.55
CA PRO A 102 -31.56 -12.36 1.52
C PRO A 102 -32.05 -13.79 1.28
N ALA A 103 -31.31 -14.76 1.83
CA ALA A 103 -31.72 -16.16 1.79
C ALA A 103 -32.99 -16.40 2.62
N ARG A 104 -33.84 -17.32 2.16
CA ARG A 104 -35.04 -17.81 2.85
C ARG A 104 -35.07 -19.34 2.79
N ALA A 105 -35.93 -19.99 3.58
CA ALA A 105 -36.09 -21.44 3.52
C ALA A 105 -36.47 -21.87 2.10
N GLY A 106 -35.65 -22.72 1.48
CA GLY A 106 -35.83 -23.16 0.09
C GLY A 106 -35.38 -22.17 -1.00
N GLU A 107 -34.92 -20.97 -0.63
CA GLU A 107 -34.51 -19.93 -1.59
C GLU A 107 -33.11 -19.36 -1.23
N PRO A 108 -32.08 -19.56 -2.06
CA PRO A 108 -30.78 -18.96 -1.83
C PRO A 108 -30.83 -17.43 -2.00
N ALA A 109 -29.89 -16.74 -1.36
CA ALA A 109 -29.72 -15.30 -1.56
C ALA A 109 -29.49 -14.98 -3.04
N ARG A 110 -30.13 -13.92 -3.53
CA ARG A 110 -29.96 -13.43 -4.90
C ARG A 110 -29.15 -12.15 -4.89
N GLN A 111 -28.14 -12.08 -5.74
CA GLN A 111 -27.32 -10.90 -5.93
C GLN A 111 -27.39 -10.45 -7.38
N GLU A 112 -27.72 -9.19 -7.61
CA GLU A 112 -27.74 -8.60 -8.95
C GLU A 112 -26.33 -8.63 -9.56
N PHE A 113 -26.20 -9.13 -10.78
CA PHE A 113 -24.93 -9.17 -11.50
C PHE A 113 -24.59 -7.79 -12.09
N GLU A 114 -25.60 -7.09 -12.60
CA GLU A 114 -25.42 -5.78 -13.23
C GLU A 114 -25.10 -4.68 -12.20
N TYR A 115 -24.23 -3.76 -12.59
CA TYR A 115 -23.85 -2.63 -11.76
C TYR A 115 -23.92 -1.31 -12.54
N ARG A 116 -24.29 -0.24 -11.83
CA ARG A 116 -24.09 1.15 -12.29
C ARG A 116 -22.69 1.60 -11.89
N ARG A 117 -21.96 2.20 -12.82
CA ARG A 117 -20.60 2.73 -12.60
C ARG A 117 -20.68 4.23 -12.36
N HIS A 118 -20.28 4.66 -11.16
CA HIS A 118 -20.26 6.05 -10.70
C HIS A 118 -18.84 6.64 -10.76
N ASP A 119 -18.08 6.27 -11.79
CA ASP A 119 -16.65 6.56 -11.93
C ASP A 119 -15.79 5.89 -10.83
N THR A 120 -14.64 6.47 -10.54
CA THR A 120 -13.62 6.00 -9.62
C THR A 120 -13.34 7.05 -8.55
N ALA A 121 -13.04 6.58 -7.35
CA ALA A 121 -12.62 7.41 -6.23
C ALA A 121 -11.16 7.12 -5.87
N SER A 122 -10.47 8.11 -5.34
CA SER A 122 -9.16 7.94 -4.70
C SER A 122 -9.31 8.25 -3.21
N LEU A 123 -8.69 7.44 -2.38
CA LEU A 123 -8.74 7.56 -0.92
C LEU A 123 -7.32 7.63 -0.38
N VAL A 124 -7.01 8.65 0.39
CA VAL A 124 -5.84 8.66 1.27
C VAL A 124 -6.31 8.39 2.70
N ALA A 125 -5.57 7.56 3.42
CA ALA A 125 -5.89 7.18 4.78
C ALA A 125 -4.63 7.13 5.65
N ALA A 126 -4.77 7.57 6.89
CA ALA A 126 -3.75 7.49 7.92
C ALA A 126 -4.32 6.72 9.11
N LEU A 127 -3.75 5.54 9.34
CA LEU A 127 -4.06 4.68 10.47
C LEU A 127 -3.11 5.01 11.61
N ASN A 128 -3.64 5.39 12.77
CA ASN A 128 -2.90 5.36 14.02
C ASN A 128 -2.71 3.90 14.45
N VAL A 129 -1.47 3.43 14.39
CA VAL A 129 -1.14 2.01 14.60
C VAL A 129 -1.47 1.54 16.02
N ARG A 130 -1.43 2.45 17.00
CA ARG A 130 -1.70 2.13 18.40
C ARG A 130 -3.18 2.17 18.73
N THR A 131 -3.91 3.19 18.27
CA THR A 131 -5.33 3.38 18.63
C THR A 131 -6.29 2.67 17.68
N GLY A 132 -5.85 2.36 16.46
CA GLY A 132 -6.72 1.82 15.41
C GLY A 132 -7.58 2.88 14.72
N GLU A 133 -7.48 4.15 15.12
CA GLU A 133 -8.23 5.24 14.50
C GLU A 133 -7.69 5.52 13.10
N VAL A 134 -8.61 5.83 12.18
CA VAL A 134 -8.28 6.11 10.78
C VAL A 134 -8.82 7.47 10.40
N LEU A 135 -7.93 8.38 10.03
CA LEU A 135 -8.32 9.60 9.32
C LEU A 135 -8.28 9.32 7.82
N THR A 136 -9.33 9.70 7.10
CA THR A 136 -9.44 9.45 5.66
C THR A 136 -9.90 10.67 4.90
N GLU A 137 -9.39 10.85 3.69
CA GLU A 137 -9.84 11.88 2.76
C GLU A 137 -10.04 11.27 1.36
N THR A 138 -11.22 11.50 0.77
CA THR A 138 -11.47 11.13 -0.62
C THR A 138 -11.01 12.27 -1.52
N THR A 139 -10.18 11.96 -2.50
CA THR A 139 -9.56 12.94 -3.38
C THR A 139 -10.01 12.77 -4.83
N THR A 140 -10.11 13.89 -5.55
CA THR A 140 -10.39 13.90 -7.00
C THR A 140 -9.11 13.92 -7.83
N ARG A 141 -7.97 14.22 -7.21
CA ARG A 141 -6.64 14.24 -7.83
C ARG A 141 -5.63 13.54 -6.93
N ASN A 142 -4.71 12.82 -7.55
CA ASN A 142 -3.56 12.21 -6.89
C ASN A 142 -2.31 13.04 -7.21
N ASP A 143 -2.14 14.17 -6.51
CA ASP A 143 -0.98 15.04 -6.64
C ASP A 143 -0.42 15.46 -5.28
N ALA A 144 0.78 16.03 -5.29
CA ALA A 144 1.50 16.43 -4.09
C ALA A 144 0.76 17.52 -3.29
N ALA A 145 -0.01 18.40 -3.96
CA ALA A 145 -0.76 19.46 -3.31
C ALA A 145 -1.90 18.87 -2.47
N THR A 146 -2.67 17.96 -3.06
CA THR A 146 -3.74 17.24 -2.38
C THR A 146 -3.21 16.43 -1.21
N PHE A 147 -2.08 15.73 -1.41
CA PHE A 147 -1.44 14.96 -0.34
C PHE A 147 -0.92 15.87 0.80
N THR A 148 -0.36 17.04 0.49
CA THR A 148 0.07 17.99 1.52
C THR A 148 -1.12 18.53 2.32
N GLY A 149 -2.25 18.80 1.65
CA GLY A 149 -3.49 19.20 2.33
C GLY A 149 -3.98 18.15 3.34
N PHE A 150 -3.89 16.86 2.99
CA PHE A 150 -4.18 15.77 3.92
C PHE A 150 -3.21 15.74 5.13
N LEU A 151 -1.92 15.99 4.90
CA LEU A 151 -0.94 16.10 5.98
C LEU A 151 -1.21 17.30 6.91
N ASP A 152 -1.70 18.42 6.36
CA ASP A 152 -2.12 19.57 7.17
C ASP A 152 -3.34 19.23 8.04
N GLN A 153 -4.31 18.45 7.52
CA GLN A 153 -5.44 17.95 8.32
C GLN A 153 -4.97 17.02 9.44
N LEU A 154 -3.99 16.15 9.15
CA LEU A 154 -3.39 15.27 10.15
C LEU A 154 -2.70 16.05 11.26
N ASP A 155 -1.90 17.07 10.92
CA ASP A 155 -1.18 17.92 11.89
C ASP A 155 -2.15 18.57 12.88
N VAL A 156 -3.31 19.03 12.41
CA VAL A 156 -4.35 19.62 13.27
C VAL A 156 -5.03 18.57 14.15
N SER A 157 -5.15 17.32 13.68
CA SER A 157 -5.83 16.24 14.42
C SER A 157 -4.98 15.63 15.54
N ILE A 158 -3.66 15.81 15.51
CA ILE A 158 -2.72 15.23 16.47
C ILE A 158 -2.49 16.21 17.62
N ALA A 159 -2.44 15.70 18.86
CA ALA A 159 -2.23 16.54 20.02
C ALA A 159 -0.84 17.21 19.98
N ALA A 160 -0.78 18.48 20.41
CA ALA A 160 0.46 19.23 20.43
C ALA A 160 1.52 18.56 21.34
N GLY A 161 2.78 18.63 20.92
CA GLY A 161 3.92 18.10 21.69
C GLY A 161 4.17 16.60 21.51
N GLN A 162 3.46 15.92 20.61
CA GLN A 162 3.74 14.54 20.24
C GLN A 162 4.68 14.48 19.03
N ASP A 163 5.69 13.62 19.09
CA ASP A 163 6.52 13.31 17.91
C ASP A 163 5.74 12.41 16.95
N VAL A 164 5.82 12.69 15.63
CA VAL A 164 5.09 11.93 14.62
C VAL A 164 6.05 11.09 13.80
N HIS A 165 5.81 9.78 13.79
CA HIS A 165 6.49 8.83 12.90
C HIS A 165 5.51 8.28 11.88
N ALA A 166 5.82 8.39 10.59
CA ALA A 166 4.95 7.92 9.53
C ALA A 166 5.66 6.91 8.62
N ALA A 167 5.01 5.78 8.38
CA ALA A 167 5.35 4.89 7.27
C ALA A 167 4.43 5.20 6.08
N LEU A 168 5.02 5.51 4.92
CA LEU A 168 4.32 6.03 3.75
C LEU A 168 4.39 5.05 2.59
N ALA A 169 3.24 4.73 2.00
CA ALA A 169 3.13 3.89 0.81
C ALA A 169 2.18 4.49 -0.24
N CYS A 170 2.24 5.81 -0.46
CA CYS A 170 1.36 6.53 -1.39
C CYS A 170 2.03 6.86 -2.73
N ALA A 171 1.30 6.67 -3.84
CA ALA A 171 1.81 6.96 -5.19
C ALA A 171 1.97 8.47 -5.45
N SER A 172 1.20 9.31 -4.77
CA SER A 172 1.34 10.78 -4.74
C SER A 172 2.73 11.27 -4.30
N THR A 173 3.50 10.45 -3.61
CA THR A 173 4.85 10.80 -3.14
C THR A 173 5.91 10.73 -4.25
N SER A 174 5.63 9.99 -5.33
CA SER A 174 6.50 9.86 -6.51
C SER A 174 6.46 11.12 -7.38
N GLY A 175 6.99 12.23 -6.88
CA GLY A 175 7.06 13.50 -7.63
C GLY A 175 7.10 14.76 -6.78
N ALA A 176 6.86 14.66 -5.46
CA ALA A 176 6.90 15.80 -4.56
C ALA A 176 8.36 16.24 -4.30
N PRO A 177 8.78 17.46 -4.66
CA PRO A 177 10.13 17.95 -4.37
C PRO A 177 10.31 18.06 -2.84
N GLY A 178 11.20 17.25 -2.26
CA GLY A 178 11.49 17.25 -0.82
C GLY A 178 10.93 16.06 -0.02
N LEU A 179 10.13 15.19 -0.65
CA LEU A 179 9.78 13.89 -0.09
C LEU A 179 10.60 12.81 -0.80
N ASN A 180 11.81 12.57 -0.28
CA ASN A 180 12.62 11.47 -0.76
C ASN A 180 11.93 10.15 -0.38
N HIS A 181 11.54 9.35 -1.37
CA HIS A 181 11.41 7.92 -1.15
C HIS A 181 12.80 7.40 -0.73
N SER A 182 12.88 6.67 0.37
CA SER A 182 14.17 6.17 0.88
C SER A 182 14.77 5.16 -0.10
N THR A 183 15.61 5.66 -1.01
CA THR A 183 16.63 4.92 -1.76
C THR A 183 18.02 5.16 -1.16
N GLY A 184 18.08 5.67 0.07
CA GLY A 184 19.33 5.77 0.82
C GLY A 184 19.87 4.40 1.24
N PRO A 185 21.17 4.29 1.53
CA PRO A 185 21.79 3.07 2.05
C PRO A 185 21.08 2.60 3.35
N PRO A 186 21.22 1.30 3.70
CA PRO A 186 20.65 0.75 4.94
C PRO A 186 21.03 1.61 6.16
N GLY A 187 20.05 1.91 7.01
CA GLY A 187 20.19 2.83 8.16
C GLY A 187 19.75 4.28 7.92
N THR A 188 19.11 4.60 6.80
CA THR A 188 18.50 5.93 6.60
C THR A 188 17.25 6.05 7.49
N PRO A 189 17.19 7.01 8.43
CA PRO A 189 16.10 7.09 9.39
C PRO A 189 14.75 7.31 8.69
N ILE A 190 13.72 6.66 9.23
CA ILE A 190 12.30 7.03 9.05
C ILE A 190 12.23 8.55 9.20
N GLN A 191 11.46 9.25 8.36
CA GLN A 191 11.29 10.71 8.43
C GLN A 191 10.86 11.09 9.86
N GLN A 192 11.84 11.44 10.69
CA GLN A 192 11.69 11.92 12.04
C GLN A 192 11.59 13.43 11.92
N LYS A 193 10.39 13.96 12.13
CA LYS A 193 10.22 15.40 12.25
C LYS A 193 9.83 15.69 13.69
N PRO A 194 10.66 16.42 14.47
CA PRO A 194 10.21 16.90 15.77
C PRO A 194 9.03 17.83 15.56
N ALA A 195 7.96 17.66 16.35
CA ALA A 195 6.82 18.55 16.33
C ALA A 195 7.23 19.92 16.91
N ALA A 196 7.71 20.82 16.06
CA ALA A 196 7.79 22.23 16.41
C ALA A 196 6.35 22.78 16.50
N PRO A 197 6.05 23.69 17.45
CA PRO A 197 4.74 24.31 17.52
C PRO A 197 4.55 25.19 16.27
N GLY A 198 3.77 24.69 15.32
CA GLY A 198 3.34 25.41 14.11
C GLY A 198 3.78 24.78 12.79
N ARG A 199 2.81 24.16 12.10
CA ARG A 199 2.80 23.69 10.71
C ARG A 199 3.81 22.60 10.32
N LEU A 200 3.27 21.47 9.89
CA LEU A 200 3.98 20.41 9.18
C LEU A 200 4.47 20.83 7.77
N ARG A 201 5.40 21.80 7.66
CA ARG A 201 6.07 22.11 6.38
C ARG A 201 7.01 20.98 5.92
N ALA A 202 6.87 20.51 4.68
CA ALA A 202 7.90 19.73 3.98
C ALA A 202 9.15 20.62 3.77
N ALA A 203 10.30 20.22 4.32
CA ALA A 203 11.52 21.03 4.27
C ALA A 203 12.40 20.64 3.07
N ARG A 204 12.86 21.65 2.31
CA ARG A 204 13.98 21.56 1.36
C ARG A 204 15.30 21.43 2.14
N GLY A 205 16.25 20.67 1.60
CA GLY A 205 17.39 20.15 2.35
C GLY A 205 18.56 21.10 2.65
N ARG A 206 19.48 20.49 3.43
CA ARG A 206 20.90 20.78 3.75
C ARG A 206 21.23 21.94 4.67
N GLY A 207 22.07 21.62 5.65
CA GLY A 207 22.89 22.57 6.41
C GLY A 207 22.41 22.72 7.85
N ALA A 208 23.24 22.27 8.79
CA ALA A 208 23.11 22.64 10.19
C ALA A 208 23.06 24.16 10.32
N LEU A 209 22.06 24.69 11.03
CA LEU A 209 22.07 26.06 11.55
C LEU A 209 21.12 26.18 12.75
N ASN A 210 21.69 26.53 13.89
CA ASN A 210 20.99 26.94 15.11
C ASN A 210 20.20 28.23 14.86
N ALA A 211 18.99 28.34 15.43
CA ALA A 211 18.37 29.63 15.66
C ALA A 211 17.61 29.64 16.99
N ARG A 212 18.07 30.50 17.91
CA ARG A 212 17.43 30.81 19.20
C ARG A 212 16.16 31.66 18.97
N ARG A 213 15.19 31.49 19.88
CA ARG A 213 13.99 32.33 20.00
C ARG A 213 14.39 33.77 20.34
N GLN A 214 14.07 34.72 19.48
CA GLN A 214 14.01 36.15 19.80
C GLN A 214 12.59 36.46 20.27
N GLU A 215 12.45 36.98 21.48
CA GLU A 215 11.21 37.53 22.00
C GLU A 215 10.95 38.88 21.33
N LYS A 216 9.82 39.02 20.64
CA LYS A 216 9.34 40.35 20.20
C LYS A 216 8.76 41.06 21.41
N GLY A 217 9.41 42.16 21.79
CA GLY A 217 8.96 43.09 22.81
C GLY A 217 7.60 43.70 22.46
N ALA A 218 6.77 43.84 23.50
CA ALA A 218 5.65 44.75 23.53
C ALA A 218 6.17 46.12 24.01
N SER A 219 6.32 47.06 23.09
CA SER A 219 6.28 48.49 23.45
C SER A 219 4.84 48.88 23.68
N GLY A 220 4.53 49.38 24.88
CA GLY A 220 3.21 49.88 25.27
C GLY A 220 3.33 50.94 26.36
N LEU A 221 3.57 52.17 25.92
CA LEU A 221 3.15 53.48 26.45
C LEU A 221 2.87 53.62 27.97
N GLN A 222 3.70 54.46 28.62
CA GLN A 222 3.35 55.19 29.85
C GLN A 222 2.53 56.45 29.49
N VAL A 223 1.44 56.67 30.23
CA VAL A 223 1.01 57.98 30.75
C VAL A 223 0.54 57.75 32.18
#